data_AF-A0A2U2PC76-F1
#
_entry.id   AF-A0A2U2PC76-F1
#
_cell.length_a   1.000
_cell.length_b   1.000
_cell.length_c   1.000
_cell.angle_alpha   90.00
_cell.angle_beta   90.00
_cell.angle_gamma   90.00
#
_symmetry.space_group_name_H-M   'P 1'
#
loop_
_entity.id
_entity.type
_entity.pdbx_description
1 polymer ?
#
loop_
_entity_poly.entity_id
_entity_poly.type
_entity_poly.pdbx_seq_one_letter_code
_entity_poly.pdbx_strand_id
1 'polypeptide(L)'
;MSKRDYNSQAELLVKVIDIAVVCFTKLPHEGWKENEIKQFINIYLDYRRKIENPDPRFKNLTSLNYIKNDILTYFQEGSGRTVNAFWEEINKQQLGIKRINKFERILKRGKIRNNIEYDTIIDLYNSYIENKILSNEEIDKINDLLSAFEKTAVHSKSLRKWAHLKLVSSL
;
A
#
# COMPACT_ATOMS: atom_id res chain seq x y z
N MET A 1 18.69 -15.92 17.09
CA MET A 1 17.96 -15.32 15.95
C MET A 1 18.67 -15.74 14.67
N SER A 2 18.09 -16.68 13.91
CA SER A 2 18.73 -17.19 12.68
C SER A 2 18.71 -16.11 11.59
N LYS A 3 19.82 -16.01 10.85
CA LYS A 3 19.96 -15.18 9.65
C LYS A 3 18.76 -15.48 8.73
N ARG A 4 18.01 -14.47 8.25
CA ARG A 4 16.94 -14.68 7.28
C ARG A 4 17.55 -15.20 5.98
N ASP A 5 17.63 -16.52 5.83
CA ASP A 5 18.11 -17.15 4.62
C ASP A 5 17.08 -17.02 3.50
N TYR A 6 17.51 -17.33 2.28
CA TYR A 6 16.66 -17.22 1.10
C TYR A 6 15.41 -18.10 1.22
N ASN A 7 15.55 -19.34 1.70
CA ASN A 7 14.47 -20.32 1.70
C ASN A 7 13.33 -19.90 2.65
N SER A 8 13.66 -19.48 3.87
CA SER A 8 12.67 -19.00 4.84
C SER A 8 11.90 -17.77 4.33
N GLN A 9 12.58 -16.85 3.64
CA GLN A 9 11.90 -15.72 3.00
C GLN A 9 11.08 -16.12 1.77
N ALA A 10 11.56 -17.08 0.99
CA ALA A 10 10.83 -17.60 -0.17
C ALA A 10 9.51 -18.26 0.27
N GLU A 11 9.55 -19.11 1.29
CA GLU A 11 8.35 -19.75 1.88
C GLU A 11 7.35 -18.71 2.38
N LEU A 12 7.83 -17.66 3.06
CA LEU A 12 6.99 -16.55 3.48
C LEU A 12 6.28 -15.89 2.29
N LEU A 13 7.01 -15.58 1.22
CA LEU A 13 6.43 -14.93 0.04
C LEU A 13 5.46 -15.82 -0.73
N VAL A 14 5.67 -17.14 -0.76
CA VAL A 14 4.70 -18.08 -1.33
C VAL A 14 3.37 -18.00 -0.59
N LYS A 15 3.39 -17.98 0.76
CA LYS A 15 2.16 -17.81 1.56
C LYS A 15 1.45 -16.49 1.27
N VAL A 16 2.22 -15.41 1.10
CA VAL A 16 1.68 -14.08 0.77
C VAL A 16 1.01 -14.09 -0.60
N ILE A 17 1.61 -14.77 -1.57
CA ILE A 17 1.01 -14.95 -2.91
C ILE A 17 -0.28 -15.75 -2.81
N ASP A 18 -0.29 -16.85 -2.06
CA ASP A 18 -1.49 -17.68 -1.90
C ASP A 18 -2.66 -16.86 -1.31
N ILE A 19 -2.38 -16.02 -0.30
CA ILE A 19 -3.37 -15.08 0.25
C ILE A 19 -3.84 -14.10 -0.82
N ALA A 20 -2.92 -13.47 -1.56
CA ALA A 20 -3.27 -12.52 -2.62
C ALA A 20 -4.16 -13.15 -3.70
N VAL A 21 -3.82 -14.36 -4.18
CA VAL A 21 -4.62 -15.11 -5.16
C VAL A 21 -6.02 -15.41 -4.63
N VAL A 22 -6.13 -15.82 -3.36
CA VAL A 22 -7.45 -16.02 -2.72
C VAL A 22 -8.25 -14.72 -2.67
N CYS A 23 -7.62 -13.60 -2.32
CA CYS A 23 -8.28 -12.30 -2.29
C CYS A 23 -8.77 -11.87 -3.67
N PHE A 24 -7.92 -11.96 -4.71
CA PHE A 24 -8.33 -11.64 -6.08
C PHE A 24 -9.47 -12.52 -6.59
N THR A 25 -9.48 -13.81 -6.19
CA THR A 25 -10.49 -14.77 -6.64
C THR A 25 -11.83 -14.57 -5.94
N LYS A 26 -11.83 -14.41 -4.61
CA LYS A 26 -13.06 -14.38 -3.80
C LYS A 26 -13.64 -12.98 -3.65
N LEU A 27 -12.79 -11.97 -3.64
CA LEU A 27 -13.12 -10.58 -3.38
C LEU A 27 -12.43 -9.69 -4.40
N PRO A 28 -12.67 -9.85 -5.72
CA PRO A 28 -12.05 -9.00 -6.72
C PRO A 28 -12.44 -7.54 -6.51
N HIS A 29 -11.58 -6.63 -6.97
CA HIS A 29 -11.89 -5.21 -6.94
C HIS A 29 -13.16 -4.93 -7.76
N GLU A 30 -13.96 -3.99 -7.28
CA GLU A 30 -15.20 -3.61 -7.97
C GLU A 30 -14.93 -3.13 -9.40
N GLY A 31 -15.75 -3.59 -10.35
CA GLY A 31 -15.61 -3.25 -11.76
C GLY A 31 -14.58 -4.06 -12.55
N TRP A 32 -13.78 -4.93 -11.90
CA TRP A 32 -12.88 -5.82 -12.63
C TRP A 32 -13.64 -6.91 -13.39
N LYS A 33 -13.23 -7.11 -14.64
CA LYS A 33 -13.72 -8.18 -15.51
C LYS A 33 -12.94 -9.47 -15.27
N GLU A 34 -13.53 -10.59 -15.68
CA GLU A 34 -12.93 -11.91 -15.47
C GLU A 34 -11.52 -12.04 -16.07
N ASN A 35 -11.28 -11.44 -17.24
CA ASN A 35 -9.96 -11.44 -17.89
C ASN A 35 -8.92 -10.63 -17.10
N GLU A 36 -9.32 -9.52 -16.48
CA GLU A 36 -8.45 -8.69 -15.64
C GLU A 36 -8.10 -9.44 -14.34
N ILE A 37 -9.08 -10.07 -13.69
CA ILE A 37 -8.87 -10.92 -12.52
C ILE A 37 -7.88 -12.06 -12.84
N LYS A 38 -8.10 -12.76 -13.96
CA LYS A 38 -7.20 -13.83 -14.43
C LYS A 38 -5.80 -13.30 -14.69
N GLN A 39 -5.66 -12.13 -15.30
CA GLN A 39 -4.35 -11.52 -15.55
C GLN A 39 -3.61 -11.24 -14.25
N PHE A 40 -4.27 -10.65 -13.24
CA PHE A 40 -3.65 -10.41 -11.92
C PHE A 40 -3.25 -11.72 -11.23
N ILE A 41 -4.11 -12.73 -11.22
CA ILE A 41 -3.77 -14.05 -10.66
C ILE A 41 -2.55 -14.64 -11.37
N ASN A 42 -2.51 -14.60 -12.70
CA ASN A 42 -1.40 -15.14 -13.48
C ASN A 42 -0.07 -14.42 -13.18
N ILE A 43 -0.09 -13.11 -12.98
CA ILE A 43 1.10 -12.33 -12.58
C ILE A 43 1.64 -12.85 -11.23
N TYR A 44 0.76 -13.08 -10.26
CA TYR A 44 1.17 -13.56 -8.94
C TYR A 44 1.66 -15.01 -8.96
N LEU A 45 1.04 -15.86 -9.78
CA LEU A 45 1.52 -17.23 -10.02
C LEU A 45 2.88 -17.25 -10.73
N ASP A 46 3.16 -16.28 -11.61
CA ASP A 46 4.49 -16.13 -12.21
C ASP A 46 5.55 -15.72 -11.16
N TYR A 47 5.21 -14.81 -10.23
CA TYR A 47 6.06 -14.51 -9.09
C TYR A 47 6.32 -15.74 -8.22
N ARG A 48 5.30 -16.56 -7.96
CA ARG A 48 5.43 -17.81 -7.21
C ARG A 48 6.44 -18.74 -7.90
N ARG A 49 6.28 -18.95 -9.21
CA ARG A 49 7.21 -19.78 -10.00
C ARG A 49 8.64 -19.26 -9.92
N LYS A 50 8.85 -17.95 -9.98
CA LYS A 50 10.18 -17.32 -9.85
C LYS A 50 10.80 -17.49 -8.46
N ILE A 51 9.98 -17.64 -7.43
CA ILE A 51 10.42 -17.89 -6.04
C ILE A 51 10.73 -19.37 -5.82
N GLU A 52 9.87 -20.28 -6.29
CA GLU A 52 10.01 -21.73 -6.10
C GLU A 52 11.11 -22.31 -7.01
N ASN A 53 11.24 -21.79 -8.24
CA ASN A 53 12.21 -22.23 -9.24
C ASN A 53 13.03 -21.03 -9.77
N PRO A 54 13.85 -20.38 -8.93
CA PRO A 54 14.66 -19.25 -9.35
C PRO A 54 15.78 -19.70 -10.30
N ASP A 55 16.07 -18.90 -11.33
CA ASP A 55 17.35 -18.98 -12.01
C ASP A 55 18.47 -18.86 -10.96
N PRO A 56 19.52 -19.70 -10.99
CA PRO A 56 20.60 -19.66 -10.01
C PRO A 56 21.20 -18.27 -9.80
N ARG A 57 21.22 -17.42 -10.84
CA ARG A 57 21.71 -16.03 -10.78
C ARG A 57 20.84 -15.13 -9.90
N PHE A 58 19.55 -15.45 -9.78
CA PHE A 58 18.55 -14.70 -9.00
C PHE A 58 18.17 -15.37 -7.68
N LYS A 59 18.81 -16.50 -7.31
CA LYS A 59 18.62 -17.15 -6.00
C LYS A 59 19.38 -16.40 -4.90
N ASN A 60 19.02 -15.14 -4.69
CA ASN A 60 19.61 -14.27 -3.67
C ASN A 60 18.54 -13.36 -3.05
N LEU A 61 18.85 -12.80 -1.87
CA LEU A 61 17.90 -11.98 -1.11
C LEU A 61 17.51 -10.68 -1.82
N THR A 62 18.40 -10.11 -2.63
CA THR A 62 18.14 -8.88 -3.38
C THR A 62 17.04 -9.10 -4.42
N SER A 63 17.19 -10.14 -5.25
CA SER A 63 16.17 -10.54 -6.23
C SER A 63 14.83 -10.89 -5.56
N LEU A 64 14.88 -11.60 -4.42
CA LEU A 64 13.69 -11.94 -3.66
C LEU A 64 12.97 -10.69 -3.11
N ASN A 65 13.73 -9.67 -2.70
CA ASN A 65 13.15 -8.41 -2.22
C ASN A 65 12.50 -7.59 -3.33
N TYR A 66 13.00 -7.66 -4.57
CA TYR A 66 12.30 -7.06 -5.72
C TYR A 66 10.95 -7.72 -5.94
N ILE A 67 10.91 -9.06 -5.97
CA ILE A 67 9.65 -9.79 -6.12
C ILE A 67 8.68 -9.47 -4.96
N LYS A 68 9.17 -9.38 -3.72
CA LYS A 68 8.37 -8.94 -2.58
C LYS A 68 7.75 -7.56 -2.80
N ASN A 69 8.51 -6.60 -3.31
CA ASN A 69 7.99 -5.27 -3.59
C ASN A 69 6.91 -5.33 -4.66
N ASP A 70 7.11 -6.09 -5.73
CA ASP A 70 6.13 -6.25 -6.81
C ASP A 70 4.82 -6.86 -6.29
N ILE A 71 4.90 -7.92 -5.47
CA ILE A 71 3.74 -8.55 -4.79
C ILE A 71 3.01 -7.54 -3.91
N LEU A 72 3.73 -6.73 -3.13
CA LEU A 72 3.12 -5.88 -2.13
C LEU A 72 2.65 -4.52 -2.67
N THR A 73 3.13 -4.07 -3.83
CA THR A 73 2.84 -2.72 -4.34
C THR A 73 1.34 -2.44 -4.43
N TYR A 74 0.57 -3.34 -5.06
CA TYR A 74 -0.88 -3.20 -5.15
C TYR A 74 -1.54 -3.09 -3.76
N PHE A 75 -1.13 -3.90 -2.79
CA PHE A 75 -1.73 -3.92 -1.46
C PHE A 75 -1.28 -2.76 -0.57
N GLN A 76 -0.09 -2.21 -0.81
CA GLN A 76 0.40 -1.04 -0.08
C GLN A 76 -0.30 0.24 -0.56
N GLU A 77 -0.59 0.33 -1.85
CA GLU A 77 -1.08 1.55 -2.50
C GLU A 77 -2.58 1.55 -2.76
N GLY A 78 -3.17 0.37 -2.92
CA GLY A 78 -4.58 0.20 -3.21
C GLY A 78 -5.47 0.37 -1.98
N SER A 79 -6.77 0.35 -2.24
CA SER A 79 -7.85 0.37 -1.26
C SER A 79 -8.98 -0.57 -1.67
N GLY A 80 -9.98 -0.74 -0.82
CA GLY A 80 -11.16 -1.56 -1.09
C GLY A 80 -11.10 -2.98 -0.53
N ARG A 81 -12.18 -3.74 -0.73
CA ARG A 81 -12.42 -5.03 -0.06
C ARG A 81 -11.32 -6.07 -0.29
N THR A 82 -10.75 -6.13 -1.49
CA THR A 82 -9.63 -7.02 -1.82
C THR A 82 -8.40 -6.73 -0.96
N VAL A 83 -8.03 -5.46 -0.85
CA VAL A 83 -6.85 -5.01 -0.11
C VAL A 83 -7.06 -5.17 1.39
N ASN A 84 -8.26 -4.84 1.88
CA ASN A 84 -8.60 -5.01 3.30
C ASN A 84 -8.53 -6.49 3.70
N ALA A 85 -9.15 -7.38 2.92
CA ALA A 85 -9.11 -8.82 3.18
C ALA A 85 -7.68 -9.39 3.15
N PHE A 86 -6.84 -8.90 2.25
CA PHE A 86 -5.43 -9.29 2.21
C PHE A 86 -4.73 -8.94 3.53
N TRP A 87 -4.83 -7.68 3.98
CA TRP A 87 -4.17 -7.25 5.21
C TRP A 87 -4.73 -7.91 6.47
N GLU A 88 -6.05 -8.15 6.52
CA GLU A 88 -6.68 -8.94 7.58
C GLU A 88 -6.08 -10.34 7.67
N GLU A 89 -5.93 -11.04 6.54
CA GLU A 89 -5.38 -12.40 6.52
C GLU A 89 -3.88 -12.42 6.83
N ILE A 90 -3.10 -11.44 6.35
CA ILE A 90 -1.68 -11.26 6.73
C ILE A 90 -1.53 -11.12 8.25
N ASN A 91 -2.38 -10.30 8.87
CA ASN A 91 -2.35 -10.06 10.32
C ASN A 91 -2.80 -11.30 11.11
N LYS A 92 -3.88 -11.94 10.66
CA LYS A 92 -4.42 -13.16 11.28
C LYS A 92 -3.41 -14.31 11.27
N GLN A 93 -2.68 -14.48 10.17
CA GLN A 93 -1.63 -15.49 10.06
C GLN A 93 -0.27 -15.06 10.66
N GLN A 94 -0.17 -13.85 11.21
CA GLN A 94 1.02 -13.31 11.88
C GLN A 94 2.27 -13.39 11.00
N LEU A 95 2.14 -13.13 9.69
CA LEU A 95 3.23 -13.27 8.72
C LEU A 95 4.33 -12.19 8.84
N GLY A 96 4.19 -11.24 9.76
CA GLY A 96 5.21 -10.22 10.04
C GLY A 96 5.41 -9.19 8.92
N ILE A 97 4.55 -9.19 7.88
CA ILE A 97 4.49 -8.17 6.86
C ILE A 97 3.52 -7.09 7.32
N LYS A 98 3.94 -5.83 7.21
CA LYS A 98 3.16 -4.68 7.68
C LYS A 98 2.85 -3.76 6.52
N ARG A 99 1.67 -3.15 6.59
CA ARG A 99 1.33 -2.00 5.75
C ARG A 99 2.20 -0.81 6.20
N ILE A 100 2.78 -0.10 5.24
CA ILE A 100 3.74 0.98 5.51
C ILE A 100 2.99 2.30 5.44
N ASN A 101 3.11 3.12 6.49
CA ASN A 101 2.63 4.49 6.46
C ASN A 101 3.58 5.35 5.62
N LYS A 102 3.21 5.63 4.35
CA LYS A 102 4.00 6.49 3.47
C LYS A 102 4.08 7.95 3.96
N PHE A 103 3.20 8.38 4.87
CA PHE A 103 3.21 9.73 5.43
C PHE A 103 4.19 9.89 6.59
N GLU A 104 4.75 8.82 7.14
CA GLU A 104 5.61 8.84 8.32
C GLU A 104 6.75 9.85 8.19
N ARG A 105 7.40 9.90 7.02
CA ARG A 105 8.49 10.85 6.75
C ARG A 105 8.01 12.30 6.68
N ILE A 106 6.79 12.54 6.19
CA ILE A 106 6.19 13.86 6.08
C ILE A 106 5.78 14.35 7.48
N LEU A 107 5.11 13.49 8.24
CA LEU A 107 4.70 13.69 9.62
C LEU A 107 5.90 14.00 10.53
N LYS A 108 6.94 13.16 10.49
CA LYS A 108 8.16 13.36 11.28
C LYS A 108 8.85 14.69 10.96
N ARG A 109 8.76 15.13 9.72
CA ARG A 109 9.35 16.38 9.26
C ARG A 109 8.48 17.60 9.56
N GLY A 110 7.16 17.44 9.69
CA GLY A 110 6.23 18.52 9.94
C GLY A 110 6.08 19.53 8.79
N LYS A 111 6.30 19.12 7.53
CA LYS A 111 6.12 19.99 6.35
C LYS A 111 5.95 19.19 5.05
N ILE A 112 5.03 19.58 4.18
CA ILE A 112 4.94 19.13 2.77
C ILE A 112 5.89 19.97 1.93
N ARG A 113 6.76 19.32 1.14
CA ARG A 113 7.83 20.01 0.40
C ARG A 113 7.46 20.38 -1.03
N ASN A 114 6.63 19.58 -1.68
CA ASN A 114 6.32 19.72 -3.09
C ASN A 114 4.95 19.12 -3.41
N ASN A 115 4.49 19.36 -4.64
CA ASN A 115 3.20 18.87 -5.12
C ASN A 115 3.14 17.34 -5.14
N ILE A 116 4.25 16.63 -5.36
CA ILE A 116 4.26 15.15 -5.36
C ILE A 116 3.86 14.59 -3.99
N GLU A 117 4.45 15.12 -2.92
CA GLU A 117 4.08 14.73 -1.55
C GLU A 117 2.65 15.14 -1.22
N TYR A 118 2.20 16.30 -1.69
CA TYR A 118 0.81 16.74 -1.56
C TYR A 118 -0.15 15.75 -2.24
N ASP A 119 0.07 15.45 -3.52
CA ASP A 119 -0.76 14.52 -4.30
C ASP A 119 -0.75 13.12 -3.67
N THR A 120 0.41 12.66 -3.21
CA THR A 120 0.53 11.37 -2.48
C THR A 120 -0.36 11.34 -1.23
N ILE A 121 -0.41 12.45 -0.49
CA ILE A 121 -1.31 12.54 0.67
C ILE A 121 -2.75 12.47 0.20
N ILE A 122 -3.15 13.31 -0.75
CA ILE A 122 -4.52 13.35 -1.26
C ILE A 122 -4.99 11.98 -1.77
N ASP A 123 -4.16 11.27 -2.53
CA ASP A 123 -4.50 9.98 -3.13
C ASP A 123 -4.68 8.87 -2.08
N LEU A 124 -3.89 8.90 -1.00
CA LEU A 124 -3.85 7.83 0.00
C LEU A 124 -4.63 8.15 1.28
N TYR A 125 -5.01 9.40 1.51
CA TYR A 125 -5.53 9.89 2.79
C TYR A 125 -6.74 9.11 3.29
N ASN A 126 -7.79 9.01 2.46
CA ASN A 126 -9.02 8.31 2.82
C ASN A 126 -8.76 6.82 3.07
N SER A 127 -7.92 6.19 2.23
CA SER A 127 -7.55 4.79 2.42
C SER A 127 -6.85 4.56 3.76
N TYR A 128 -5.97 5.48 4.16
CA TYR A 128 -5.20 5.37 5.40
C TYR A 128 -6.07 5.54 6.64
N ILE A 129 -7.10 6.40 6.57
CA ILE A 129 -8.10 6.56 7.64
C ILE A 129 -8.97 5.30 7.77
N GLU A 130 -9.56 4.83 6.67
CA GLU A 130 -10.44 3.65 6.65
C GLU A 130 -9.73 2.40 7.20
N ASN A 131 -8.43 2.28 6.91
CA ASN A 131 -7.62 1.15 7.32
C ASN A 131 -6.89 1.36 8.65
N LYS A 132 -7.18 2.45 9.38
CA LYS A 132 -6.59 2.76 10.69
C LYS A 132 -5.05 2.73 10.67
N ILE A 133 -4.44 3.13 9.55
CA ILE A 133 -2.98 3.24 9.40
C ILE A 133 -2.48 4.46 10.17
N LEU A 134 -3.30 5.51 10.18
CA LEU A 134 -3.05 6.75 10.89
C LEU A 134 -3.83 6.77 12.20
N SER A 135 -3.17 7.21 13.27
CA SER A 135 -3.83 7.62 14.50
C SER A 135 -4.56 8.96 14.33
N ASN A 136 -5.53 9.26 15.20
CA ASN A 136 -6.25 10.55 15.17
C ASN A 136 -5.28 11.74 15.28
N GLU A 137 -4.22 11.63 16.09
CA GLU A 137 -3.20 12.67 16.21
C GLU A 137 -2.42 12.88 14.90
N GLU A 138 -2.16 11.82 14.13
CA GLU A 138 -1.50 11.92 12.82
C GLU A 138 -2.43 12.51 11.76
N ILE A 139 -3.73 12.19 11.83
CA ILE A 139 -4.77 12.77 10.96
C ILE A 139 -4.81 14.28 11.16
N ASP A 140 -4.89 14.75 12.41
CA ASP A 140 -4.90 16.19 12.74
C ASP A 140 -3.65 16.89 12.22
N LYS A 141 -2.47 16.30 12.45
CA LYS A 141 -1.20 16.83 11.91
C LYS A 141 -1.23 16.92 10.40
N ILE A 142 -1.73 15.92 9.69
CA ILE A 142 -1.81 15.97 8.21
C ILE A 142 -2.73 17.08 7.74
N ASN A 143 -3.90 17.26 8.37
CA ASN A 143 -4.83 18.35 8.04
C ASN A 143 -4.17 19.73 8.19
N ASP A 144 -3.39 19.92 9.26
CA ASP A 144 -2.62 21.15 9.48
C ASP A 144 -1.56 21.36 8.39
N LEU A 145 -0.83 20.30 8.01
CA LEU A 145 0.20 20.36 6.98
C LEU A 145 -0.37 20.66 5.59
N LEU A 146 -1.51 20.05 5.23
CA LEU A 146 -2.23 20.33 3.98
C LEU A 146 -2.66 21.80 3.94
N SER A 147 -3.30 22.27 5.01
CA SER A 147 -3.74 23.66 5.14
C SER A 147 -2.60 24.66 5.02
N ALA A 148 -1.44 24.36 5.65
CA ALA A 148 -0.25 25.20 5.57
C ALA A 148 0.34 25.22 4.14
N PHE A 149 0.41 24.07 3.47
CA PHE A 149 0.92 23.96 2.11
C PHE A 149 0.03 24.74 1.13
N GLU A 150 -1.29 24.58 1.21
CA GLU A 150 -2.27 25.29 0.39
C GLU A 150 -2.17 26.80 0.57
N LYS A 151 -2.09 27.33 1.80
CA LYS A 151 -1.93 28.78 2.04
C LYS A 151 -0.69 29.35 1.37
N THR A 152 0.39 28.57 1.35
CA THR A 152 1.65 28.95 0.71
C THR A 152 1.55 28.85 -0.82
N ALA A 153 0.87 27.83 -1.33
CA ALA A 153 0.65 27.61 -2.76
C ALA A 153 -0.32 28.65 -3.37
N VAL A 154 -1.36 29.06 -2.64
CA VAL A 154 -2.34 30.10 -3.02
C VAL A 154 -1.68 31.47 -3.18
N HIS A 155 -0.59 31.76 -2.45
CA HIS A 155 0.23 32.95 -2.70
C HIS A 155 1.05 32.87 -4.02
N SER A 156 1.15 31.69 -4.64
CA SER A 156 1.95 31.46 -5.86
C SER A 156 1.13 31.11 -7.11
N LYS A 157 -0.10 30.59 -7.00
CA LYS A 157 -1.00 30.32 -8.13
C LYS A 157 -2.44 30.16 -7.64
N SER A 158 -3.34 30.97 -8.20
CA SER A 158 -4.78 30.84 -7.99
C SER A 158 -5.31 29.51 -8.53
N LEU A 159 -6.27 28.94 -7.78
CA LEU A 159 -7.27 27.96 -8.18
C LEU A 159 -6.82 26.55 -8.60
N ARG A 160 -6.84 25.60 -7.64
CA ARG A 160 -7.44 24.25 -7.83
C ARG A 160 -8.11 23.72 -6.55
N LYS A 161 -9.33 24.23 -6.33
CA LYS A 161 -10.57 23.51 -5.97
C LYS A 161 -10.44 22.24 -5.10
N TRP A 162 -10.66 22.36 -3.79
CA TRP A 162 -11.34 21.34 -2.98
C TRP A 162 -12.37 22.01 -2.06
N ALA A 163 -13.61 22.05 -2.54
CA ALA A 163 -14.80 22.43 -1.78
C ALA A 163 -15.61 21.19 -1.30
N HIS A 164 -15.02 19.98 -1.29
CA HIS A 164 -15.78 18.75 -1.05
C HIS A 164 -15.38 17.92 0.18
N LEU A 165 -14.39 18.33 0.98
CA LEU A 165 -14.00 17.57 2.19
C LEU A 165 -14.52 18.15 3.52
N LYS A 166 -15.31 19.22 3.49
CA LYS A 166 -15.89 19.83 4.71
C LYS A 166 -17.14 19.13 5.27
N LEU A 167 -17.49 17.93 4.82
CA LEU A 167 -18.78 17.30 5.16
C LEU A 167 -18.72 16.04 6.06
N VAL A 168 -17.58 15.70 6.65
CA VAL A 168 -17.51 14.56 7.61
C VAL A 168 -17.17 15.00 9.05
N SER A 169 -17.02 16.29 9.32
CA SER A 169 -16.87 16.81 10.70
C SER A 169 -18.16 17.41 11.28
N SER A 170 -19.32 16.99 10.79
CA SER A 170 -20.63 17.43 11.31
C SER A 170 -21.65 16.29 11.44
N LEU A 171 -21.21 15.15 11.95
CA LEU A 171 -22.07 14.12 12.55
C LEU A 171 -21.44 13.64 13.87
#